data_AF-A0A1S8WMI0-F1
#
_entry.id   AF-A0A1S8WMI0-F1
#
_cell.length_a   1.000
_cell.length_b   1.000
_cell.length_c   1.000
_cell.angle_alpha   90.00
_cell.angle_beta   90.00
_cell.angle_gamma   90.00
#
_symmetry.space_group_name_H-M   'P 1'
#
loop_
_entity.id
_entity.type
_entity.pdbx_description
1 polymer ?
#
loop_
_entity_poly.entity_id
_entity_poly.type
_entity_poly.pdbx_seq_one_letter_code
_entity_poly.pdbx_strand_id
1 'polypeptide(L)'
;MPSVTKCFQLGMLISLCLELVCGPECASNLTTLNDGSCAIFLGTAGSFCDALRICAEHSQKTGKYFFLTGLDHRVLNSLQLSAQSQYIWTSINDILVHRGSAQDGWRDADPRNLVYVSETRDIDWENHQPNEKDPVVAVRADTQKASTVPMNGIEGQVVCRLIEDEVLKPPLTTQLRRDFPLVLSALTNSAPSSDGCHQSITEPTLVACAIRCQRNIQCRSMYYNVEDHTCVHMLYVDARLPSVFPLKSEEWKRFAKTAITFKSAARGRN
;
A
#
# COMPACT_ATOMS: atom_id res chain seq x y z
N MET A 1 11.01 2.97 -39.12
CA MET A 1 12.17 2.71 -40.00
C MET A 1 13.43 2.91 -39.16
N PRO A 2 14.42 2.00 -39.25
CA PRO A 2 15.35 1.71 -38.16
C PRO A 2 16.44 2.77 -38.03
N SER A 3 16.80 3.12 -36.80
CA SER A 3 17.97 3.96 -36.52
C SER A 3 19.23 3.11 -36.61
N VAL A 4 20.19 3.62 -37.37
CA VAL A 4 21.39 2.92 -37.84
C VAL A 4 22.44 2.86 -36.71
N THR A 5 22.81 1.64 -36.31
CA THR A 5 24.00 1.37 -35.51
C THR A 5 25.25 1.68 -36.36
N LYS A 6 26.02 2.71 -36.02
CA LYS A 6 27.35 2.93 -36.60
C LYS A 6 28.41 2.38 -35.66
N CYS A 7 28.95 1.21 -35.99
CA CYS A 7 30.19 0.71 -35.43
C CYS A 7 31.36 1.27 -36.25
N PHE A 8 32.16 2.17 -35.69
CA PHE A 8 33.40 2.61 -36.31
C PHE A 8 34.54 1.68 -35.84
N GLN A 9 35.11 0.94 -36.79
CA GLN A 9 36.29 0.11 -36.63
C GLN A 9 37.35 0.66 -37.59
N LEU A 10 38.45 1.23 -37.08
CA LEU A 10 39.78 0.59 -37.08
C LEU A 10 40.88 1.63 -36.77
N GLY A 11 41.69 1.32 -35.76
CA GLY A 11 42.87 2.07 -35.40
C GLY A 11 43.40 1.68 -34.02
N MET A 12 43.62 0.38 -33.80
CA MET A 12 44.37 -0.21 -32.68
C MET A 12 44.26 0.54 -31.34
N LEU A 13 43.10 0.54 -30.69
CA LEU A 13 42.92 0.93 -29.28
C LEU A 13 41.57 0.38 -28.79
N ILE A 14 41.65 -0.50 -27.79
CA ILE A 14 40.64 -0.88 -26.80
C ILE A 14 39.18 -0.54 -27.21
N SER A 15 38.45 -1.55 -27.69
CA SER A 15 37.00 -1.49 -27.85
C SER A 15 36.34 -1.43 -26.47
N LEU A 16 36.28 -0.25 -25.87
CA LEU A 16 35.37 0.06 -24.77
C LEU A 16 33.97 0.16 -25.36
N CYS A 17 33.25 -0.98 -25.37
CA CYS A 17 31.80 -0.94 -25.40
C CYS A 17 31.37 -0.25 -24.11
N LEU A 18 31.10 1.06 -24.17
CA LEU A 18 30.25 1.69 -23.17
C LEU A 18 28.89 1.01 -23.32
N GLU A 19 28.62 0.03 -22.45
CA GLU A 19 27.26 -0.35 -22.16
C GLU A 19 26.59 0.90 -21.56
N LEU A 20 25.95 1.69 -22.42
CA LEU A 20 24.81 2.46 -21.97
C LEU A 20 23.80 1.42 -21.48
N VAL A 21 23.84 1.18 -20.17
CA VAL A 21 22.74 0.56 -19.45
C VAL A 21 21.58 1.53 -19.65
N CYS A 22 20.78 1.33 -20.71
CA CYS A 22 19.42 1.83 -20.74
C CYS A 22 18.77 1.24 -19.48
N GLY A 23 18.59 2.09 -18.47
CA GLY A 23 17.78 1.73 -17.32
C GLY A 23 16.42 1.22 -17.84
N PRO A 24 15.75 0.31 -17.11
CA PRO A 24 14.44 -0.17 -17.53
C PRO A 24 13.51 1.04 -17.69
N GLU A 25 13.23 1.42 -18.94
CA GLU A 25 12.25 2.45 -19.23
C GLU A 25 10.87 1.86 -18.96
N CYS A 26 10.14 2.49 -18.05
CA CYS A 26 8.75 2.17 -17.81
C CYS A 26 7.95 2.24 -19.11
N ALA A 27 6.91 1.42 -19.23
CA ALA A 27 5.98 1.52 -20.35
C ALA A 27 5.50 2.97 -20.53
N SER A 28 5.25 3.41 -21.77
CA SER A 28 5.06 4.83 -22.12
C SER A 28 3.92 5.57 -21.39
N ASN A 29 3.04 4.85 -20.69
CA ASN A 29 1.96 5.40 -19.89
C ASN A 29 2.28 5.47 -18.37
N LEU A 30 3.49 5.11 -17.98
CA LEU A 30 3.99 5.08 -16.61
C LEU A 30 5.15 6.06 -16.45
N THR A 31 5.37 6.49 -15.22
CA THR A 31 6.45 7.39 -14.83
C THR A 31 7.50 6.62 -14.06
N THR A 32 8.76 6.77 -14.47
CA THR A 32 9.92 6.24 -13.73
C THR A 32 10.19 7.11 -12.50
N LEU A 33 10.22 6.49 -11.33
CA LEU A 33 10.58 7.12 -10.06
C LEU A 33 12.11 7.12 -9.86
N ASN A 34 12.60 7.83 -8.84
CA ASN A 34 14.04 7.96 -8.59
C ASN A 34 14.75 6.63 -8.30
N ASP A 35 14.03 5.62 -7.82
CA ASP A 35 14.55 4.28 -7.56
C ASP A 35 14.45 3.35 -8.78
N GLY A 36 14.06 3.88 -9.94
CA GLY A 36 13.86 3.13 -11.18
C GLY A 36 12.53 2.37 -11.25
N SER A 37 11.70 2.41 -10.19
CA SER A 37 10.39 1.77 -10.22
C SER A 37 9.37 2.57 -11.03
N CYS A 38 8.32 1.90 -11.50
CA CYS A 38 7.28 2.53 -12.29
C CYS A 38 6.05 2.90 -11.45
N ALA A 39 5.49 4.08 -11.69
CA ALA A 39 4.26 4.55 -11.08
C ALA A 39 3.28 5.14 -12.10
N ILE A 40 2.04 5.33 -11.67
CA ILE A 40 1.01 6.05 -12.42
C ILE A 40 0.27 7.02 -11.52
N PHE A 41 -0.09 8.17 -12.08
CA PHE A 41 -0.91 9.19 -11.44
C PHE A 41 -2.37 9.00 -11.84
N LEU A 42 -3.26 8.92 -10.86
CA LEU A 42 -4.68 8.64 -11.10
C LEU A 42 -5.60 9.75 -10.57
N GLY A 43 -5.09 11.00 -10.57
CA GLY A 43 -5.83 12.17 -10.12
C GLY A 43 -5.71 12.42 -8.62
N THR A 44 -6.79 12.89 -8.00
CA THR A 44 -6.88 13.25 -6.59
C THR A 44 -7.96 12.43 -5.87
N ALA A 45 -7.84 12.33 -4.55
CA ALA A 45 -8.82 11.70 -3.68
C ALA A 45 -9.06 12.56 -2.43
N GLY A 46 -10.31 12.61 -1.98
CA GLY A 46 -10.73 13.32 -0.76
C GLY A 46 -10.60 12.50 0.53
N SER A 47 -10.20 11.23 0.42
CA SER A 47 -10.01 10.32 1.54
C SER A 47 -8.89 9.31 1.29
N PHE A 48 -8.32 8.80 2.37
CA PHE A 48 -7.32 7.73 2.37
C PHE A 48 -7.88 6.44 1.75
N CYS A 49 -9.12 6.07 2.08
CA CYS A 49 -9.74 4.87 1.53
C CYS A 49 -10.04 4.97 0.04
N ASP A 50 -10.39 6.17 -0.46
CA ASP A 50 -10.54 6.39 -1.89
C ASP A 50 -9.19 6.33 -2.62
N ALA A 51 -8.13 6.89 -2.04
CA ALA A 51 -6.79 6.80 -2.62
C ALA A 51 -6.33 5.34 -2.81
N LEU A 52 -6.51 4.50 -1.78
CA LEU A 52 -6.22 3.07 -1.84
C LEU A 52 -7.11 2.34 -2.86
N ARG A 53 -8.41 2.65 -2.87
CA ARG A 53 -9.38 2.07 -3.80
C ARG A 53 -9.06 2.40 -5.26
N ILE A 54 -8.65 3.62 -5.57
CA ILE A 54 -8.28 4.04 -6.92
C ILE A 54 -7.12 3.19 -7.47
N CYS A 55 -6.07 2.95 -6.68
CA CYS A 55 -4.97 2.06 -7.09
C CYS A 55 -5.44 0.61 -7.27
N ALA A 56 -6.32 0.13 -6.40
CA ALA A 56 -6.88 -1.22 -6.48
C ALA A 56 -7.76 -1.43 -7.73
N GLU A 57 -8.63 -0.47 -8.06
CA GLU A 57 -9.48 -0.49 -9.26
C GLU A 57 -8.63 -0.44 -10.53
N HIS A 58 -7.57 0.37 -10.54
CA HIS A 58 -6.64 0.42 -11.66
C HIS A 58 -5.91 -0.92 -11.86
N SER A 59 -5.53 -1.57 -10.76
CA SER A 59 -4.95 -2.91 -10.80
C SER A 59 -5.89 -3.91 -11.44
N GLN A 60 -7.15 -3.93 -11.01
CA GLN A 60 -8.18 -4.83 -11.56
C GLN A 60 -8.40 -4.58 -13.05
N LYS A 61 -8.45 -3.31 -13.47
CA LYS A 61 -8.65 -2.92 -14.86
C LYS A 61 -7.50 -3.37 -15.77
N THR A 62 -6.26 -3.33 -15.28
CA THR A 62 -5.07 -3.62 -16.09
C THR A 62 -4.55 -5.05 -15.94
N GLY A 63 -4.99 -5.78 -14.91
CA GLY A 63 -4.47 -7.10 -14.53
C GLY A 63 -3.05 -7.07 -13.93
N LYS A 64 -2.46 -5.88 -13.78
CA LYS A 64 -1.15 -5.65 -13.13
C LYS A 64 -1.37 -5.22 -11.68
N TYR A 65 -0.41 -5.48 -10.81
CA TYR A 65 -0.52 -5.09 -9.41
C TYR A 65 -0.01 -3.66 -9.18
N PHE A 66 -0.93 -2.73 -8.90
CA PHE A 66 -0.64 -1.38 -8.45
C PHE A 66 -1.07 -1.16 -6.99
N PHE A 67 -0.25 -0.47 -6.21
CA PHE A 67 -0.54 -0.13 -4.82
C PHE A 67 -0.19 1.32 -4.55
N LEU A 68 -0.86 1.94 -3.57
CA LEU A 68 -0.57 3.31 -3.17
C LEU A 68 0.87 3.42 -2.66
N THR A 69 1.58 4.47 -3.05
CA THR A 69 2.98 4.68 -2.63
C THR A 69 3.09 4.80 -1.11
N GLY A 70 4.07 4.14 -0.50
CA GLY A 70 4.26 4.12 0.94
C GLY A 70 5.56 4.77 1.42
N LEU A 71 6.32 4.04 2.24
CA LEU A 71 7.53 4.53 2.92
C LEU A 71 8.62 5.04 1.99
N ASP A 72 8.69 4.48 0.79
CA ASP A 72 9.56 4.95 -0.26
C ASP A 72 9.11 6.30 -0.86
N HIS A 73 8.20 7.06 -0.25
CA HIS A 73 7.70 8.35 -0.76
C HIS A 73 8.80 9.36 -1.14
N ARG A 74 10.02 9.24 -0.62
CA ARG A 74 11.17 10.07 -1.06
C ARG A 74 11.50 9.90 -2.54
N VAL A 75 11.07 8.79 -3.16
CA VAL A 75 11.23 8.55 -4.60
C VAL A 75 10.31 9.41 -5.45
N LEU A 76 9.35 10.12 -4.83
CA LEU A 76 8.41 11.04 -5.48
C LEU A 76 9.04 12.40 -5.84
N ASN A 77 10.29 12.68 -5.45
CA ASN A 77 10.96 13.96 -5.69
C ASN A 77 11.14 14.32 -7.18
N SER A 78 11.05 13.37 -8.11
CA SER A 78 11.10 13.63 -9.56
C SER A 78 9.76 14.02 -10.18
N LEU A 79 8.68 14.02 -9.39
CA LEU A 79 7.34 14.13 -9.94
C LEU A 79 6.93 15.58 -10.10
N GLN A 80 6.46 15.91 -11.30
CA GLN A 80 5.82 17.18 -11.60
C GLN A 80 4.39 17.11 -11.08
N LEU A 81 4.22 17.47 -9.80
CA LEU A 81 2.95 17.38 -9.09
C LEU A 81 1.94 18.37 -9.66
N SER A 82 0.66 18.01 -9.59
CA SER A 82 -0.41 18.92 -9.98
C SER A 82 -0.42 20.12 -9.04
N ALA A 83 -0.48 21.34 -9.59
CA ALA A 83 -0.60 22.56 -8.79
C ALA A 83 -1.89 22.62 -7.94
N GLN A 84 -2.82 21.66 -8.14
CA GLN A 84 -4.13 21.62 -7.51
C GLN A 84 -4.16 20.91 -6.14
N SER A 85 -3.12 20.15 -5.77
CA SER A 85 -3.11 19.43 -4.48
C SER A 85 -1.83 19.71 -3.69
N GLN A 86 -2.00 20.07 -2.42
CA GLN A 86 -0.89 20.31 -1.49
C GLN A 86 -0.31 19.01 -0.92
N TYR A 87 -1.05 17.91 -1.02
CA TYR A 87 -0.69 16.63 -0.46
C TYR A 87 -0.64 15.53 -1.51
N ILE A 88 0.18 14.53 -1.25
CA ILE A 88 0.21 13.23 -1.91
C ILE A 88 -0.17 12.19 -0.87
N TRP A 89 -1.19 11.38 -1.18
CA TRP A 89 -1.56 10.28 -0.30
C TRP A 89 -0.46 9.23 -0.25
N THR A 90 -0.16 8.73 0.95
CA THR A 90 0.67 7.54 1.12
C THR A 90 -0.16 6.38 1.68
N SER A 91 0.36 5.16 1.59
CA SER A 91 -0.21 3.98 2.26
C SER A 91 0.15 3.87 3.75
N ILE A 92 0.93 4.80 4.29
CA ILE A 92 1.46 4.73 5.66
C ILE A 92 0.37 5.11 6.66
N ASN A 93 0.20 4.30 7.71
CA ASN A 93 -0.86 4.48 8.71
C ASN A 93 -0.55 3.81 10.06
N ASP A 94 -1.32 4.16 11.10
CA ASP A 94 -1.29 3.55 12.43
C ASP A 94 -2.61 2.85 12.83
N ILE A 95 -3.52 2.65 11.88
CA ILE A 95 -4.91 2.25 12.14
C ILE A 95 -5.02 0.87 12.83
N LEU A 96 -4.04 -0.01 12.65
CA LEU A 96 -3.97 -1.30 13.36
C LEU A 96 -3.48 -1.15 14.81
N VAL A 97 -2.47 -0.30 15.02
CA VAL A 97 -1.81 -0.04 16.30
C VAL A 97 -1.50 1.44 16.39
N HIS A 98 -2.34 2.15 17.14
CA HIS A 98 -2.20 3.59 17.33
C HIS A 98 -0.81 3.96 17.86
N ARG A 99 -0.18 4.96 17.23
CA ARG A 99 1.18 5.43 17.56
C ARG A 99 1.21 6.82 18.18
N GLY A 100 0.17 7.62 17.97
CA GLY A 100 0.14 9.01 18.44
C GLY A 100 1.37 9.77 17.93
N SER A 101 2.13 10.39 18.83
CA SER A 101 3.31 11.19 18.50
C SER A 101 4.62 10.40 18.29
N ALA A 102 4.58 9.06 18.33
CA ALA A 102 5.78 8.24 18.11
C ALA A 102 6.27 8.36 16.66
N GLN A 103 7.57 8.60 16.47
CA GLN A 103 8.17 8.76 15.13
C GLN A 103 8.44 7.44 14.40
N ASP A 104 8.33 6.32 15.11
CA ASP A 104 8.47 4.96 14.64
C ASP A 104 7.14 4.21 14.83
N GLY A 105 7.06 2.97 14.35
CA GLY A 105 5.88 2.14 14.59
C GLY A 105 4.81 2.19 13.49
N TRP A 106 4.98 3.00 12.45
CA TRP A 106 3.99 3.21 11.38
C TRP A 106 4.05 2.07 10.35
N ARG A 107 2.89 1.64 9.86
CA ARG A 107 2.78 0.51 8.91
C ARG A 107 2.58 1.00 7.50
N ASP A 108 3.07 0.21 6.55
CA ASP A 108 2.87 0.41 5.11
C ASP A 108 1.92 -0.66 4.54
N ALA A 109 1.16 -0.31 3.51
CA ALA A 109 0.33 -1.24 2.75
C ALA A 109 1.10 -2.03 1.68
N ASP A 110 2.42 -1.86 1.56
CA ASP A 110 3.25 -2.59 0.59
C ASP A 110 3.00 -4.12 0.69
N PRO A 111 2.43 -4.74 -0.36
CA PRO A 111 2.09 -6.15 -0.33
C PRO A 111 3.32 -7.08 -0.30
N ARG A 112 4.53 -6.56 -0.58
CA ARG A 112 5.80 -7.30 -0.56
C ARG A 112 6.33 -7.50 0.86
N ASN A 113 5.93 -6.65 1.81
CA ASN A 113 6.37 -6.73 3.21
C ASN A 113 5.27 -6.36 4.20
N LEU A 114 4.41 -7.34 4.51
CA LEU A 114 3.23 -7.15 5.35
C LEU A 114 3.53 -6.98 6.85
N VAL A 115 4.73 -7.31 7.28
CA VAL A 115 5.14 -7.21 8.69
C VAL A 115 5.87 -5.91 8.97
N TYR A 116 6.28 -5.16 7.94
CA TYR A 116 7.07 -3.95 8.09
C TYR A 116 6.41 -2.94 9.03
N VAL A 117 7.27 -2.31 9.82
CA VAL A 117 6.96 -1.23 10.72
C VAL A 117 8.13 -0.24 10.63
N SER A 118 7.84 1.05 10.50
CA SER A 118 8.88 2.07 10.38
C SER A 118 9.74 2.16 11.64
N GLU A 119 11.04 2.35 11.44
CA GLU A 119 11.99 2.77 12.44
C GLU A 119 12.09 4.30 12.48
N THR A 120 12.80 4.81 13.50
CA THR A 120 13.08 6.24 13.60
C THR A 120 13.91 6.70 12.39
N ARG A 121 13.45 7.75 11.70
CA ARG A 121 14.03 8.37 10.48
C ARG A 121 13.69 7.69 9.16
N ASP A 122 12.93 6.59 9.14
CA ASP A 122 12.40 6.05 7.87
C ASP A 122 11.52 7.10 7.19
N ILE A 123 10.65 7.73 7.97
CA ILE A 123 9.74 8.78 7.53
C ILE A 123 10.38 10.14 7.79
N ASP A 124 10.46 10.99 6.75
CA ASP A 124 10.97 12.36 6.87
C ASP A 124 9.85 13.30 7.30
N TRP A 125 9.61 13.37 8.60
CA TRP A 125 8.53 14.14 9.19
C TRP A 125 8.71 15.66 9.04
N GLU A 126 7.60 16.38 8.87
CA GLU A 126 7.56 17.81 9.13
C GLU A 126 7.84 18.12 10.60
N ASN A 127 8.17 19.38 10.90
CA ASN A 127 8.34 19.84 12.27
C ASN A 127 7.04 19.59 13.07
N HIS A 128 7.17 19.04 14.27
CA HIS A 128 6.05 18.69 15.17
C HIS A 128 5.11 17.59 14.66
N GLN A 129 5.54 16.80 13.68
CA GLN A 129 4.88 15.55 13.28
C GLN A 129 5.66 14.33 13.81
N PRO A 130 5.00 13.17 14.02
CA PRO A 130 3.57 12.92 13.96
C PRO A 130 2.75 13.68 15.00
N ASN A 131 1.47 13.93 14.68
CA ASN A 131 0.51 14.47 15.63
C ASN A 131 -0.22 13.33 16.35
N GLU A 132 -0.73 13.60 17.54
CA GLU A 132 -1.35 12.57 18.39
C GLU A 132 -2.69 12.03 17.87
N LYS A 133 -3.33 12.72 16.91
CA LYS A 133 -4.75 12.52 16.57
C LYS A 133 -4.95 11.78 15.26
N ASP A 134 -4.10 12.05 14.28
CA ASP A 134 -4.35 11.71 12.89
C ASP A 134 -3.70 10.38 12.51
N PRO A 135 -4.46 9.43 11.92
CA PRO A 135 -4.03 8.04 11.83
C PRO A 135 -3.28 7.67 10.54
N VAL A 136 -3.23 8.57 9.56
CA VAL A 136 -2.63 8.30 8.24
C VAL A 136 -1.61 9.37 7.89
N VAL A 137 -0.68 9.02 7.00
CA VAL A 137 0.39 9.92 6.59
C VAL A 137 0.16 10.35 5.15
N ALA A 138 0.27 11.65 4.91
CA ALA A 138 0.40 12.23 3.58
C ALA A 138 1.73 12.97 3.47
N VAL A 139 2.22 13.13 2.25
CA VAL A 139 3.45 13.86 1.96
C VAL A 139 3.08 15.19 1.33
N ARG A 140 3.70 16.26 1.80
CA ARG A 140 3.50 17.57 1.21
C ARG A 140 4.18 17.67 -0.14
N ALA A 141 3.45 18.18 -1.12
CA ALA A 141 3.94 18.33 -2.48
C ALA A 141 5.14 19.30 -2.60
N ASP A 142 5.17 20.36 -1.79
CA ASP A 142 6.17 21.42 -1.84
C ASP A 142 7.49 21.05 -1.12
N THR A 143 7.39 20.45 0.06
CA THR A 143 8.55 20.13 0.90
C THR A 143 8.99 18.67 0.80
N GLN A 144 8.14 17.79 0.26
CA GLN A 144 8.33 16.34 0.24
C GLN A 144 8.46 15.72 1.65
N LYS A 145 8.02 16.45 2.67
CA LYS A 145 7.97 15.97 4.06
C LYS A 145 6.62 15.38 4.41
N ALA A 146 6.66 14.39 5.29
CA ALA A 146 5.51 13.65 5.75
C ALA A 146 4.79 14.37 6.90
N SER A 147 3.47 14.29 6.89
CA SER A 147 2.57 14.84 7.90
C SER A 147 1.50 13.82 8.22
N THR A 148 1.14 13.69 9.49
CA THR A 148 -0.09 12.96 9.84
C THR A 148 -1.30 13.81 9.51
N VAL A 149 -2.31 13.18 8.92
CA VAL A 149 -3.52 13.82 8.42
C VAL A 149 -4.76 12.96 8.70
N PRO A 150 -5.97 13.55 8.75
CA PRO A 150 -7.18 12.77 8.98
C PRO A 150 -7.45 11.80 7.82
N MET A 151 -8.24 10.76 8.10
CA MET A 151 -8.68 9.78 7.08
C MET A 151 -9.40 10.42 5.89
N ASN A 152 -10.10 11.55 6.12
CA ASN A 152 -10.99 12.22 5.17
C ASN A 152 -10.83 13.74 5.27
N GLY A 153 -11.28 14.45 4.23
CA GLY A 153 -11.45 15.91 4.28
C GLY A 153 -10.24 16.71 3.83
N ILE A 154 -9.20 16.04 3.34
CA ILE A 154 -8.11 16.66 2.57
C ILE A 154 -8.15 16.13 1.15
N GLU A 155 -7.78 16.98 0.19
CA GLU A 155 -7.58 16.54 -1.19
C GLU A 155 -6.09 16.26 -1.42
N GLY A 156 -5.79 15.03 -1.83
CA GLY A 156 -4.43 14.56 -2.07
C GLY A 156 -4.29 13.84 -3.40
N GLN A 157 -3.13 13.99 -4.04
CA GLN A 157 -2.78 13.29 -5.27
C GLN A 157 -2.58 11.78 -5.02
N VAL A 158 -3.06 10.96 -5.95
CA VAL A 158 -2.95 9.49 -5.87
C VAL A 158 -1.85 9.01 -6.82
N VAL A 159 -0.78 8.48 -6.23
CA VAL A 159 0.36 7.90 -6.95
C VAL A 159 0.44 6.41 -6.65
N CYS A 160 0.18 5.58 -7.66
CA CYS A 160 0.17 4.13 -7.53
C CYS A 160 1.44 3.53 -8.14
N ARG A 161 2.19 2.76 -7.36
CA ARG A 161 3.39 2.05 -7.80
C ARG A 161 3.04 0.68 -8.36
N LEU A 162 3.72 0.32 -9.44
CA LEU A 162 3.65 -1.00 -10.06
C LEU A 162 4.60 -1.96 -9.32
N ILE A 163 4.13 -3.20 -9.11
CA ILE A 163 5.02 -4.31 -8.80
C ILE A 163 5.33 -5.03 -10.11
N GLU A 164 6.58 -4.91 -10.55
CA GLU A 164 7.03 -5.59 -11.76
C GLU A 164 6.95 -7.11 -11.59
N ASP A 165 6.68 -7.81 -12.70
CA ASP A 165 6.58 -9.27 -12.77
C ASP A 165 5.51 -9.94 -11.87
N GLU A 166 4.65 -9.16 -11.19
CA GLU A 166 3.51 -9.68 -10.46
C GLU A 166 2.18 -9.51 -11.24
N VAL A 167 1.46 -10.63 -11.36
CA VAL A 167 0.10 -10.65 -11.91
C VAL A 167 -0.90 -10.51 -10.77
N LEU A 168 -1.95 -9.73 -10.98
CA LEU A 168 -3.03 -9.56 -10.00
C LEU A 168 -3.83 -10.86 -9.83
N LYS A 169 -3.33 -11.79 -9.02
CA LYS A 169 -3.98 -13.06 -8.69
C LYS A 169 -3.88 -13.31 -7.19
N PRO A 170 -5.01 -13.63 -6.52
CA PRO A 170 -4.97 -14.07 -5.12
C PRO A 170 -4.08 -15.31 -5.00
N PRO A 171 -3.33 -15.47 -3.90
CA PRO A 171 -2.53 -16.67 -3.72
C PRO A 171 -3.43 -17.90 -3.57
N LEU A 172 -3.16 -18.95 -4.35
CA LEU A 172 -3.88 -20.24 -4.33
C LEU A 172 -4.02 -20.76 -2.89
N THR A 173 -2.96 -20.59 -2.10
CA THR A 173 -2.94 -20.90 -0.67
C THR A 173 -2.38 -19.70 0.08
N THR A 174 -3.23 -18.97 0.80
CA THR A 174 -2.81 -17.95 1.77
C THR A 174 -3.19 -18.42 3.16
N GLN A 175 -2.24 -18.43 4.09
CA GLN A 175 -2.56 -18.69 5.48
C GLN A 175 -3.19 -17.45 6.11
N LEU A 176 -4.33 -17.64 6.77
CA LEU A 176 -4.95 -16.64 7.64
C LEU A 176 -4.59 -16.95 9.10
N ARG A 177 -4.05 -15.96 9.82
CA ARG A 177 -3.53 -16.13 11.19
C ARG A 177 -4.13 -15.11 12.15
N ARG A 178 -4.38 -15.54 13.39
CA ARG A 178 -4.91 -14.68 14.46
C ARG A 178 -3.86 -13.73 15.05
N ASP A 179 -2.61 -14.16 15.03
CA ASP A 179 -1.44 -13.51 15.62
C ASP A 179 -0.60 -12.73 14.60
N PHE A 180 -1.08 -12.57 13.37
CA PHE A 180 -0.39 -11.85 12.31
C PHE A 180 -0.98 -10.43 12.10
N PRO A 181 -0.15 -9.41 11.81
CA PRO A 181 1.31 -9.38 11.98
C PRO A 181 1.72 -9.33 13.47
N LEU A 182 0.76 -9.12 14.37
CA LEU A 182 0.92 -9.19 15.82
C LEU A 182 -0.40 -9.60 16.49
N VAL A 183 -0.33 -9.97 17.76
CA VAL A 183 -1.51 -10.18 18.61
C VAL A 183 -2.01 -8.82 19.11
N LEU A 184 -3.24 -8.45 18.75
CA LEU A 184 -3.84 -7.21 19.19
C LEU A 184 -4.32 -7.32 20.65
N SER A 185 -4.02 -6.32 21.46
CA SER A 185 -4.57 -6.19 22.82
C SER A 185 -6.05 -5.81 22.81
N ALA A 186 -6.50 -5.12 21.76
CA ALA A 186 -7.90 -4.76 21.54
C ALA A 186 -8.26 -4.96 20.06
N LEU A 187 -9.37 -5.65 19.79
CA LEU A 187 -9.82 -5.92 18.42
C LEU A 187 -10.54 -4.73 17.80
N THR A 188 -11.27 -3.94 18.59
CA THR A 188 -12.06 -2.81 18.11
C THR A 188 -11.28 -1.51 18.17
N ASN A 189 -11.63 -0.62 17.26
CA ASN A 189 -11.27 0.76 17.31
C ASN A 189 -12.22 1.54 18.23
N SER A 190 -11.70 2.50 18.99
CA SER A 190 -12.49 3.39 19.84
C SER A 190 -12.78 4.74 19.20
N ALA A 191 -12.06 5.09 18.13
CA ALA A 191 -12.15 6.39 17.48
C ALA A 191 -12.70 6.25 16.04
N PRO A 192 -13.96 6.66 15.77
CA PRO A 192 -14.55 6.57 14.43
C PRO A 192 -13.72 7.28 13.34
N SER A 193 -12.98 8.33 13.72
CA SER A 193 -12.07 9.07 12.84
C SER A 193 -10.88 8.24 12.33
N SER A 194 -10.63 7.06 12.91
CA SER A 194 -9.56 6.14 12.54
C SER A 194 -10.10 4.80 12.04
N ASP A 195 -11.39 4.70 11.73
CA ASP A 195 -11.95 3.45 11.19
C ASP A 195 -11.40 3.18 9.79
N GLY A 196 -10.69 2.05 9.65
CA GLY A 196 -10.08 1.64 8.39
C GLY A 196 -11.10 1.30 7.31
N CYS A 197 -10.61 1.19 6.07
CA CYS A 197 -11.41 0.82 4.91
C CYS A 197 -11.98 -0.58 5.11
N HIS A 198 -13.30 -0.71 5.09
CA HIS A 198 -13.96 -1.97 5.40
C HIS A 198 -15.20 -2.21 4.56
N GLN A 199 -15.60 -3.48 4.52
CA GLN A 199 -16.92 -3.90 4.07
C GLN A 199 -17.48 -4.90 5.09
N SER A 200 -18.78 -4.84 5.31
CA SER A 200 -19.50 -5.81 6.14
C SER A 200 -20.44 -6.63 5.28
N ILE A 201 -20.44 -7.93 5.53
CA ILE A 201 -21.26 -8.93 4.84
C ILE A 201 -21.72 -9.98 5.85
N THR A 202 -22.86 -10.60 5.59
CA THR A 202 -23.31 -11.76 6.38
C THR A 202 -22.75 -13.04 5.78
N GLU A 203 -22.08 -13.86 6.58
CA GLU A 203 -21.52 -15.15 6.17
C GLU A 203 -21.90 -16.24 7.17
N PRO A 204 -22.38 -17.42 6.74
CA PRO A 204 -22.95 -18.41 7.66
C PRO A 204 -21.91 -19.01 8.62
N THR A 205 -20.63 -18.97 8.26
CA THR A 205 -19.55 -19.53 9.07
C THR A 205 -18.28 -18.69 9.00
N LEU A 206 -17.44 -18.82 10.03
CA LEU A 206 -16.08 -18.26 10.05
C LEU A 206 -15.27 -18.70 8.81
N VAL A 207 -15.42 -19.97 8.38
CA VAL A 207 -14.71 -20.52 7.23
C VAL A 207 -15.18 -19.85 5.93
N ALA A 208 -16.48 -19.60 5.77
CA ALA A 208 -17.02 -18.89 4.62
C ALA A 208 -16.48 -17.44 4.54
N CYS A 209 -16.48 -16.73 5.66
CA CYS A 209 -15.86 -15.41 5.80
C CYS A 209 -14.37 -15.44 5.40
N ALA A 210 -13.60 -16.38 5.95
CA ALA A 210 -12.18 -16.54 5.65
C ALA A 210 -11.91 -16.84 4.17
N ILE A 211 -12.68 -17.75 3.54
CA ILE A 211 -12.56 -18.08 2.12
C ILE A 211 -12.87 -16.86 1.25
N ARG A 212 -13.90 -16.08 1.59
CA ARG A 212 -14.28 -14.89 0.83
C ARG A 212 -13.22 -13.80 0.95
N CYS A 213 -12.68 -13.58 2.15
CA CYS A 213 -11.51 -12.70 2.33
C CYS A 213 -10.31 -13.22 1.52
N GLN A 214 -9.97 -14.51 1.59
CA GLN A 214 -8.85 -15.10 0.84
C GLN A 214 -8.96 -14.82 -0.66
N ARG A 215 -10.15 -15.01 -1.25
CA ARG A 215 -10.40 -14.78 -2.68
C ARG A 215 -10.38 -13.32 -3.10
N ASN A 216 -10.70 -12.40 -2.18
CA ASN A 216 -10.63 -10.97 -2.45
C ASN A 216 -9.19 -10.48 -2.22
N ILE A 217 -8.46 -10.16 -3.29
CA ILE A 217 -7.07 -9.69 -3.19
C ILE A 217 -6.92 -8.42 -2.35
N GLN A 218 -7.96 -7.59 -2.28
CA GLN A 218 -7.97 -6.36 -1.50
C GLN A 218 -8.22 -6.61 0.00
N CYS A 219 -8.76 -7.77 0.38
CA CYS A 219 -8.95 -8.09 1.80
C CYS A 219 -7.60 -8.35 2.46
N ARG A 220 -7.32 -7.65 3.56
CA ARG A 220 -6.10 -7.78 4.37
C ARG A 220 -6.30 -8.59 5.64
N SER A 221 -7.44 -8.40 6.27
CA SER A 221 -7.87 -9.15 7.44
C SER A 221 -9.39 -9.23 7.49
N MET A 222 -9.87 -10.14 8.31
CA MET A 222 -11.29 -10.33 8.57
C MET A 222 -11.55 -10.37 10.07
N TYR A 223 -12.76 -9.98 10.43
CA TYR A 223 -13.38 -10.16 11.74
C TYR A 223 -14.70 -10.89 11.53
N TYR A 224 -14.99 -11.86 12.38
CA TYR A 224 -16.22 -12.64 12.31
C TYR A 224 -16.88 -12.70 13.68
N ASN A 225 -18.16 -12.35 13.74
CA ASN A 225 -19.01 -12.53 14.91
C ASN A 225 -19.87 -13.79 14.71
N VAL A 226 -19.88 -14.65 15.72
CA VAL A 226 -20.58 -15.94 15.67
C VAL A 226 -22.07 -15.84 16.01
N GLU A 227 -22.49 -14.83 16.76
CA GLU A 227 -23.89 -14.64 17.18
C GLU A 227 -24.77 -14.19 16.01
N ASP A 228 -24.31 -13.19 15.24
CA ASP A 228 -25.09 -12.54 14.20
C ASP A 228 -24.60 -12.83 12.77
N HIS A 229 -23.56 -13.67 12.65
CA HIS A 229 -22.94 -14.03 11.38
C HIS A 229 -22.32 -12.86 10.62
N THR A 230 -22.04 -11.74 11.29
CA THR A 230 -21.39 -10.58 10.69
C THR A 230 -19.92 -10.89 10.39
N CYS A 231 -19.54 -10.72 9.13
CA CYS A 231 -18.19 -10.84 8.62
C CYS A 231 -17.72 -9.48 8.09
N VAL A 232 -16.74 -8.89 8.76
CA VAL A 232 -16.13 -7.61 8.37
C VAL A 232 -14.78 -7.88 7.73
N HIS A 233 -14.60 -7.46 6.49
CA HIS A 233 -13.32 -7.48 5.81
C HIS A 233 -12.67 -6.11 5.89
N MET A 234 -11.43 -6.05 6.37
CA MET A 234 -10.58 -4.87 6.23
C MET A 234 -9.90 -4.90 4.88
N LEU A 235 -9.99 -3.80 4.15
CA LEU A 235 -9.56 -3.66 2.76
C LEU A 235 -8.30 -2.79 2.65
N TYR A 236 -7.42 -3.17 1.73
CA TYR A 236 -6.17 -2.50 1.33
C TYR A 236 -5.07 -2.46 2.41
N VAL A 237 -5.43 -2.08 3.64
CA VAL A 237 -4.59 -2.09 4.83
C VAL A 237 -5.20 -2.99 5.92
N ASP A 238 -4.34 -3.51 6.79
CA ASP A 238 -4.80 -4.18 8.01
C ASP A 238 -5.18 -3.13 9.05
N ALA A 239 -6.26 -3.36 9.80
CA ALA A 239 -6.87 -2.38 10.68
C ALA A 239 -7.66 -3.06 11.79
N ARG A 240 -7.92 -2.33 12.89
CA ARG A 240 -8.85 -2.75 13.93
C ARG A 240 -10.28 -2.82 13.40
N LEU A 241 -11.13 -3.61 14.06
CA LEU A 241 -12.56 -3.66 13.76
C LEU A 241 -13.16 -2.25 13.95
N PRO A 242 -13.88 -1.71 12.95
CA PRO A 242 -14.44 -0.36 13.02
C PRO A 242 -15.32 -0.13 14.25
N SER A 243 -15.31 1.11 14.74
CA SER A 243 -16.02 1.55 15.95
C SER A 243 -17.54 1.34 15.91
N VAL A 244 -18.12 1.26 14.70
CA VAL A 244 -19.56 0.97 14.50
C VAL A 244 -19.96 -0.44 14.95
N PHE A 245 -19.01 -1.37 15.07
CA PHE A 245 -19.27 -2.74 15.52
C PHE A 245 -19.08 -2.83 17.04
N PRO A 246 -20.16 -3.03 17.83
CA PRO A 246 -20.09 -2.97 19.27
C PRO A 246 -19.23 -4.09 19.87
N LEU A 247 -18.53 -3.75 20.96
CA LEU A 247 -17.77 -4.70 21.77
C LEU A 247 -18.71 -5.60 22.57
N LYS A 248 -18.85 -6.84 22.12
CA LYS A 248 -18.92 -7.99 23.01
C LYS A 248 -17.65 -8.82 22.75
N SER A 249 -16.56 -8.47 23.43
CA SER A 249 -15.18 -8.76 22.97
C SER A 249 -14.82 -10.24 22.79
N GLU A 250 -15.56 -11.17 23.41
CA GLU A 250 -15.32 -12.61 23.26
C GLU A 250 -15.89 -13.21 21.96
N GLU A 251 -16.77 -12.49 21.26
CA GLU A 251 -17.50 -13.02 20.10
C GLU A 251 -16.76 -12.80 18.78
N TRP A 252 -15.90 -11.78 18.73
CA TRP A 252 -15.20 -11.40 17.51
C TRP A 252 -13.92 -12.23 17.33
N LYS A 253 -13.85 -12.95 16.21
CA LYS A 253 -12.66 -13.69 15.81
C LYS A 253 -11.96 -12.95 14.68
N ARG A 254 -10.72 -12.53 14.91
CA ARG A 254 -9.87 -11.86 13.91
C ARG A 254 -8.90 -12.82 13.25
N PHE A 255 -8.73 -12.70 11.93
CA PHE A 255 -7.66 -13.37 11.19
C PHE A 255 -7.10 -12.44 10.10
N ALA A 256 -5.79 -12.40 9.93
CA ALA A 256 -5.11 -11.60 8.91
C ALA A 256 -4.38 -12.48 7.90
N LYS A 257 -4.28 -12.02 6.65
CA LYS A 257 -3.53 -12.70 5.61
C LYS A 257 -2.02 -12.52 5.80
N THR A 258 -1.31 -13.63 5.67
CA THR A 258 0.17 -13.67 5.74
C THR A 258 0.86 -13.37 4.41
N ALA A 259 0.11 -13.35 3.30
CA ALA A 259 0.58 -13.02 1.96
C ALA A 259 -0.57 -12.43 1.13
N ILE A 260 -0.27 -11.52 0.20
CA ILE A 260 -1.25 -10.95 -0.74
C ILE A 260 -0.93 -11.30 -2.19
N THR A 261 0.36 -11.37 -2.52
CA THR A 261 0.83 -11.70 -3.86
C THR A 261 1.67 -12.96 -3.84
N PHE A 262 1.79 -13.58 -5.01
CA PHE A 262 2.78 -14.62 -5.23
C PHE A 262 4.09 -13.95 -5.64
N LYS A 263 5.19 -14.27 -4.95
CA LYS A 263 6.51 -14.08 -5.54
C LYS A 263 6.59 -15.00 -6.76
N SER A 264 6.62 -14.44 -7.96
CA SER A 264 7.07 -15.21 -9.12
C SER A 264 8.50 -15.64 -8.81
N ALA A 265 8.80 -16.94 -8.94
CA ALA A 265 10.17 -17.40 -8.80
C ALA A 265 10.98 -16.64 -9.86
N ALA A 266 11.93 -15.82 -9.40
CA ALA A 266 12.83 -15.09 -10.28
C ALA A 266 13.33 -16.05 -11.35
N ARG A 267 13.10 -15.72 -12.63
CA ARG A 267 13.82 -16.38 -13.72
C ARG A 267 15.28 -16.08 -13.48
N GLY A 268 16.00 -17.04 -12.91
CA GLY A 268 17.45 -17.04 -12.86
C GLY A 268 17.95 -16.79 -14.27
N ARG A 269 18.58 -15.63 -14.48
CA ARG A 269 19.39 -15.41 -15.67
C ARG A 269 20.75 -16.03 -15.36
N ASN A 270 20.92 -17.25 -15.87
CA ASN A 270 22.23 -17.78 -16.21
C ASN A 270 22.82 -16.97 -17.37
#